data_AF-A0A1E7YVY1-F1
#
_entry.id   AF-A0A1E7YVY1-F1
#
_cell.length_a   1.000
_cell.length_b   1.000
_cell.length_c   1.000
_cell.angle_alpha   90.00
_cell.angle_beta   90.00
_cell.angle_gamma   90.00
#
_symmetry.space_group_name_H-M   'P 1'
#
loop_
_entity.id
_entity.type
_entity.pdbx_description
1 polymer ?
#
loop_
_entity_poly.entity_id
_entity_poly.type
_entity_poly.pdbx_seq_one_letter_code
_entity_poly.pdbx_strand_id
1 'polypeptide(L)'
;MLVRFAVAQLEALTGKAVSVLKGGNTAWKAAGLPVGAGDKALLLPRIDRYRHPYESAGDSAEAMQAYVNWEIGLVEQLDCHGTHGFSVLTA
;
A
#
# COMPACT_ATOMS: atom_id res chain seq x y z
N MET A 1 16.13 3.52 -3.42
CA MET A 1 15.90 4.37 -2.24
C MET A 1 14.87 5.44 -2.60
N LEU A 2 13.62 5.31 -2.15
CA LEU A 2 12.47 6.14 -2.57
C LEU A 2 12.64 7.64 -2.23
N VAL A 3 13.16 7.96 -1.03
CA VAL A 3 13.20 9.33 -0.49
C VAL A 3 13.91 10.36 -1.39
N ARG A 4 14.87 9.93 -2.22
CA ARG A 4 15.64 10.82 -3.09
C ARG A 4 14.77 11.54 -4.12
N PHE A 5 13.67 10.91 -4.54
CA PHE A 5 12.74 11.50 -5.50
C PHE A 5 11.85 12.60 -4.89
N ALA A 6 11.75 12.68 -3.57
CA ALA A 6 10.93 13.68 -2.87
C ALA A 6 11.68 14.99 -2.56
N VAL A 7 13.00 15.04 -2.74
CA VAL A 7 13.84 16.18 -2.29
C VAL A 7 13.43 17.48 -2.96
N ALA A 8 13.44 17.52 -4.29
CA ALA A 8 13.09 18.73 -5.04
C ALA A 8 11.66 19.22 -4.73
N GLN A 9 10.72 18.29 -4.57
CA GLN A 9 9.34 18.61 -4.20
C GLN A 9 9.26 19.23 -2.79
N LEU A 10 9.97 18.67 -1.81
CA LEU A 10 10.00 19.19 -0.45
C LEU A 10 10.69 20.55 -0.36
N GLU A 11 11.77 20.77 -1.10
CA GLU A 11 12.45 22.06 -1.17
C GLU A 11 11.52 23.13 -1.76
N ALA A 12 10.83 22.80 -2.86
CA ALA A 12 9.87 23.71 -3.49
C ALA A 12 8.68 24.03 -2.56
N LEU A 13 8.14 23.03 -1.85
CA LEU A 13 6.99 23.21 -0.96
C LEU A 13 7.32 23.95 0.34
N THR A 14 8.54 23.78 0.87
CA THR A 14 8.90 24.30 2.19
C THR A 14 9.81 25.53 2.14
N GLY A 15 10.51 25.78 1.02
CA GLY A 15 11.55 26.79 0.89
C GLY A 15 12.77 26.52 1.78
N LYS A 16 12.91 25.31 2.33
CA LYS A 16 14.00 24.93 3.23
C LYS A 16 14.94 23.97 2.54
N ALA A 17 16.22 23.99 2.95
CA ALA A 17 17.18 22.99 2.53
C ALA A 17 16.77 21.60 3.02
N VAL A 18 16.74 20.61 2.11
CA VAL A 18 16.34 19.23 2.42
C VAL A 18 17.56 18.31 2.28
N SER A 19 17.84 17.54 3.34
CA SER A 19 18.96 16.60 3.37
C SER A 19 18.46 15.15 3.43
N VAL A 20 19.22 14.24 2.82
CA VAL A 20 18.91 12.80 2.79
C VAL A 20 19.88 12.01 3.67
N LEU A 21 19.36 11.18 4.57
CA LEU A 21 20.16 10.29 5.39
C LEU A 21 20.87 9.24 4.52
N LYS A 22 22.22 9.28 4.49
CA LYS A 22 23.03 8.32 3.73
C LYS A 22 22.77 6.89 4.23
N GLY A 23 22.29 6.02 3.33
CA GLY A 23 21.96 4.62 3.65
C GLY A 23 20.61 4.40 4.37
N GLY A 24 19.89 5.48 4.70
CA GLY A 24 18.55 5.43 5.28
C GLY A 24 18.43 4.63 6.58
N ASN A 25 17.23 4.10 6.83
CA ASN A 25 16.92 3.36 8.05
C ASN A 25 17.79 2.10 8.22
N THR A 26 18.23 1.48 7.12
CA THR A 26 19.12 0.31 7.18
C THR A 26 20.48 0.68 7.79
N ALA A 27 21.11 1.77 7.32
CA ALA A 27 22.38 2.22 7.88
C ALA A 27 22.23 2.73 9.32
N TRP A 28 21.12 3.41 9.64
CA TRP A 28 20.81 3.83 11.01
C TRP A 28 20.75 2.64 11.99
N LYS A 29 20.02 1.57 11.61
CA LYS A 29 19.93 0.34 12.41
C LYS A 29 21.29 -0.36 12.53
N ALA A 30 22.06 -0.44 11.44
CA ALA A 30 23.39 -1.04 11.45
C ALA A 30 24.38 -0.30 12.37
N ALA A 31 24.18 1.00 12.58
CA ALA A 31 24.97 1.81 13.52
C ALA A 31 24.55 1.62 15.00
N GLY A 32 23.57 0.75 15.31
CA GLY A 32 23.12 0.50 16.68
C GLY A 32 22.33 1.64 17.32
N LEU A 33 21.84 2.59 16.52
CA LEU A 33 21.09 3.74 17.00
C LEU A 33 19.64 3.36 17.37
N PRO A 34 19.01 4.05 18.33
CA PRO A 34 17.67 3.74 18.79
C PRO A 34 16.62 3.90 17.68
N VAL A 35 15.58 3.05 17.73
CA VAL A 35 14.46 3.04 16.77
C VAL A 35 13.14 3.04 17.52
N GLY A 36 12.20 3.87 17.08
CA GLY A 36 10.82 3.86 17.58
C GLY A 36 9.98 2.77 16.90
N ALA A 37 9.00 2.23 17.63
CA ALA A 37 8.02 1.27 17.11
C ALA A 37 6.58 1.77 17.27
N GLY A 38 5.68 1.21 16.47
CA GLY A 38 4.26 1.55 16.44
C GLY A 38 3.93 2.83 15.67
N ASP A 39 2.64 3.16 15.68
CA ASP A 39 2.07 4.26 14.89
C ASP A 39 2.24 5.60 15.63
N LYS A 40 3.49 6.06 15.76
CA LYS A 40 3.83 7.33 16.43
C LYS A 40 3.94 8.47 15.42
N ALA A 41 3.21 9.56 15.65
CA ALA A 41 3.30 10.81 14.88
C ALA A 41 3.12 10.63 13.35
N LEU A 42 2.13 9.83 12.94
CA LEU A 42 1.78 9.68 11.53
C LEU A 42 1.31 11.03 10.96
N LEU A 43 1.94 11.47 9.87
CA LEU A 43 1.57 12.71 9.17
C LEU A 43 0.40 12.51 8.20
N LEU A 44 0.11 11.26 7.84
CA LEU A 44 -0.95 10.88 6.91
C LEU A 44 -1.70 9.65 7.45
N PRO A 45 -2.99 9.49 7.08
CA PRO A 45 -3.71 8.25 7.28
C PRO A 45 -3.02 7.05 6.60
N ARG A 46 -3.22 5.85 7.14
CA ARG A 46 -2.66 4.59 6.62
C ARG A 46 -3.46 4.06 5.44
N ILE A 47 -3.32 4.71 4.29
CA ILE A 47 -3.99 4.35 3.03
C ILE A 47 -3.02 3.76 1.99
N ASP A 48 -1.77 3.53 2.38
CA ASP A 48 -0.68 3.04 1.54
C ASP A 48 -0.75 1.53 1.27
N ARG A 49 -1.62 0.81 1.98
CA ARG A 49 -1.84 -0.62 1.81
C ARG A 49 -3.34 -0.94 1.82
N TYR A 50 -3.82 -1.57 0.76
CA TYR A 50 -5.13 -2.22 0.77
C TYR A 50 -5.07 -3.45 1.70
N ARG A 51 -6.03 -3.55 2.62
CA ARG A 51 -6.13 -4.68 3.53
C ARG A 51 -7.06 -5.72 2.91
N HIS A 52 -6.49 -6.81 2.42
CA HIS A 52 -7.26 -7.92 1.89
C HIS A 52 -7.99 -8.65 3.05
N PRO A 53 -9.32 -8.87 2.94
CA PRO A 53 -10.12 -9.52 3.98
C PRO A 53 -9.66 -10.93 4.40
N TYR A 54 -8.89 -11.60 3.55
CA TYR A 54 -8.35 -12.95 3.81
C TYR A 54 -6.90 -12.96 4.33
N GLU A 55 -6.21 -11.82 4.39
CA GLU A 55 -4.81 -11.74 4.83
C GLU A 55 -4.65 -11.42 6.32
N SER A 56 -5.67 -10.83 6.96
CA SER A 56 -5.56 -10.34 8.33
C SER A 56 -6.40 -11.17 9.30
N ALA A 57 -5.74 -11.79 10.28
CA ALA A 57 -6.41 -12.30 11.47
C ALA A 57 -7.02 -11.11 12.24
N GLY A 58 -8.33 -10.91 12.09
CA GLY A 58 -9.07 -9.79 12.70
C GLY A 58 -10.10 -9.12 11.80
N ASP A 59 -10.18 -9.48 10.52
CA ASP A 59 -11.25 -8.98 9.65
C ASP A 59 -12.56 -9.74 9.95
N SER A 60 -13.69 -9.04 9.92
CA SER A 60 -14.97 -9.62 10.32
C SER A 60 -15.44 -10.67 9.31
N ALA A 61 -16.25 -11.64 9.76
CA ALA A 61 -16.92 -12.58 8.87
C ALA A 61 -17.75 -11.86 7.78
N GLU A 62 -18.30 -10.69 8.11
CA GLU A 62 -19.01 -9.82 7.17
C GLU A 62 -18.08 -9.25 6.08
N ALA A 63 -16.88 -8.78 6.43
CA ALA A 63 -15.91 -8.28 5.45
C ALA A 63 -15.46 -9.39 4.49
N MET A 64 -15.27 -10.61 5.01
CA MET A 64 -14.98 -11.78 4.18
C MET A 64 -16.16 -12.14 3.28
N GLN A 65 -17.39 -12.10 3.79
CA GLN A 65 -18.59 -12.37 3.00
C GLN A 65 -18.80 -11.31 1.91
N ALA A 66 -18.55 -10.03 2.20
CA ALA A 66 -18.61 -8.96 1.22
C ALA A 66 -17.56 -9.15 0.11
N TYR A 67 -16.36 -9.62 0.45
CA TYR A 67 -15.33 -9.97 -0.50
C TYR A 67 -15.75 -11.12 -1.43
N VAL A 68 -16.31 -12.21 -0.87
CA VAL A 68 -16.83 -13.33 -1.66
C VAL A 68 -17.96 -12.89 -2.59
N ASN A 69 -18.88 -12.06 -2.09
CA ASN A 69 -19.97 -11.52 -2.90
C ASN A 69 -19.42 -10.66 -4.05
N TRP A 70 -18.38 -9.87 -3.79
CA TRP A 70 -17.70 -9.11 -4.82
C TRP A 70 -17.07 -10.02 -5.88
N GLU A 71 -16.34 -11.07 -5.49
CA GLU A 71 -15.71 -12.02 -6.42
C GLU A 71 -16.74 -12.70 -7.36
N ILE A 72 -17.87 -13.15 -6.80
CA ILE A 72 -18.95 -13.78 -7.58
C ILE A 72 -19.53 -12.78 -8.60
N GLY A 73 -19.73 -11.53 -8.20
CA GLY A 73 -20.27 -10.48 -9.06
C GLY A 73 -19.32 -10.02 -10.18
N LEU A 74 -18.05 -10.44 -10.19
CA LEU A 74 -17.11 -10.05 -11.24
C LEU A 74 -17.49 -10.59 -12.61
N VAL A 75 -18.12 -11.76 -12.70
CA VAL A 75 -18.54 -12.35 -13.99
C VAL A 75 -19.55 -11.45 -14.69
N GLU A 76 -20.58 -10.99 -13.97
CA GLU A 76 -21.58 -10.08 -14.53
C GLU A 76 -20.97 -8.73 -14.94
N GLN A 77 -19.99 -8.23 -14.19
CA GLN A 77 -19.26 -7.01 -14.55
C GLN A 77 -18.44 -7.19 -15.82
N LEU A 78 -17.82 -8.36 -16.02
CA LEU A 78 -17.08 -8.67 -17.24
C LEU A 78 -18.02 -8.71 -18.45
N ASP A 79 -19.17 -9.39 -18.32
CA ASP A 79 -20.19 -9.47 -19.39
C ASP A 79 -20.71 -8.07 -19.76
N CYS A 80 -20.97 -7.22 -18.76
CA CYS A 80 -21.42 -5.85 -18.95
C CYS A 80 -20.34 -4.97 -19.63
N HIS A 81 -19.07 -5.13 -19.25
CA HIS A 81 -17.97 -4.36 -19.83
C HIS A 81 -17.62 -4.81 -21.26
N GLY A 82 -17.73 -6.11 -21.56
CA GLY A 82 -17.65 -6.66 -22.91
C GLY A 82 -16.28 -6.60 -23.62
N THR A 83 -15.23 -6.06 -22.98
CA THR A 83 -13.89 -5.96 -23.58
C THR A 83 -12.86 -6.91 -22.97
N HIS A 84 -13.28 -7.91 -22.21
CA HIS A 84 -12.35 -8.75 -21.42
C HIS A 84 -11.53 -9.69 -22.28
N GLY A 85 -12.04 -10.15 -23.43
CA GLY A 85 -11.29 -11.01 -24.37
C GLY A 85 -10.91 -12.39 -23.82
N PHE A 86 -11.39 -12.75 -22.62
CA PHE A 86 -11.15 -14.06 -22.01
C PHE A 86 -11.96 -15.17 -22.70
N SER A 87 -11.36 -16.37 -22.79
CA SER A 87 -12.00 -17.59 -23.26
C SER A 87 -11.51 -18.76 -22.42
N VAL A 88 -12.43 -19.61 -21.96
CA VAL A 88 -12.09 -20.81 -21.16
C VAL A 88 -11.75 -21.94 -22.12
N LEU A 89 -10.53 -22.48 -22.02
CA LEU A 89 -10.11 -23.64 -22.80
C LEU A 89 -10.52 -24.92 -22.05
N THR A 90 -11.13 -25.87 -22.76
CA THR A 90 -11.36 -27.22 -22.24
C THR A 90 -10.15 -28.11 -22.53
N ALA A 91 -9.84 -29.03 -21.63
CA ALA A 91 -8.79 -30.04 -21.81
C ALA A 91 -9.16 -31.09 -22.86
#